data_AF-A0A5C7PL61-F1
#
_entry.id   AF-A0A5C7PL61-F1
#
_cell.length_a   1.000
_cell.length_b   1.000
_cell.length_c   1.000
_cell.angle_alpha   90.00
_cell.angle_beta   90.00
_cell.angle_gamma   90.00
#
_symmetry.space_group_name_H-M   'P 1'
#
loop_
_entity.id
_entity.type
_entity.pdbx_description
1 polymer ?
#
loop_
_entity_poly.entity_id
_entity_poly.type
_entity_poly.pdbx_seq_one_letter_code
_entity_poly.pdbx_strand_id
1 'polypeptide(L)'
;MFGIPEAVRAVSNLATTIIDKKFPNATEVEKVKLAALAAEMQNEFNLALGQIEINKIEASNPSVFVSGWRPAVGWVCVIGLLYSFLLQPILAWASTIVGVNAPPILESGVIIGLVTTLLGTGVMRSYDKAQGVDTKGVSLK
;
A
#
# COMPACT_ATOMS: atom_id res chain seq x y z
N MET A 1 -14.85 12.78 13.87
CA MET A 1 -13.89 11.69 14.13
C MET A 1 -14.72 10.45 14.41
N PHE A 2 -15.01 9.62 13.39
CA PHE A 2 -15.79 8.39 13.58
C PHE A 2 -14.88 7.36 14.25
N GLY A 3 -15.25 6.91 15.45
CA GLY A 3 -14.54 5.83 16.13
C GLY A 3 -14.69 4.52 15.34
N ILE A 4 -13.66 3.69 15.36
CA ILE A 4 -13.66 2.35 14.73
C ILE A 4 -14.93 1.53 15.05
N PRO A 5 -15.48 1.54 16.29
CA PRO A 5 -16.72 0.83 16.60
C PRO A 5 -17.93 1.34 15.80
N GLU A 6 -18.02 2.64 15.55
CA GLU A 6 -19.10 3.28 14.80
C GLU A 6 -18.99 3.00 13.30
N ALA A 7 -17.78 2.98 12.75
CA ALA A 7 -17.56 2.63 11.34
C ALA A 7 -17.92 1.16 11.06
N VAL A 8 -17.53 0.25 11.96
CA VAL A 8 -17.84 -1.18 11.86
C VAL A 8 -19.35 -1.41 12.00
N ARG A 9 -20.01 -0.70 12.92
CA ARG A 9 -21.48 -0.73 13.07
C ARG A 9 -22.21 -0.16 11.86
N ALA A 10 -21.71 0.93 11.27
CA ALA A 10 -22.30 1.54 10.09
C ALA A 10 -22.23 0.59 8.88
N VAL A 11 -21.11 -0.10 8.68
CA VAL A 11 -20.96 -1.12 7.64
C VAL A 11 -21.89 -2.32 7.90
N SER A 12 -21.98 -2.79 9.14
CA SER A 12 -22.89 -3.87 9.52
C SER A 12 -24.37 -3.53 9.27
N ASN A 13 -24.80 -2.32 9.64
CA ASN A 13 -26.17 -1.84 9.41
C ASN A 13 -26.46 -1.61 7.92
N LEU A 14 -25.47 -1.17 7.14
CA LEU A 14 -25.61 -1.05 5.68
C LEU A 14 -25.75 -2.43 5.03
N ALA A 15 -24.96 -3.41 5.47
CA ALA A 15 -25.05 -4.78 4.99
C ALA A 15 -26.45 -5.38 5.26
N THR A 16 -26.96 -5.24 6.48
CA THR A 16 -28.31 -5.75 6.83
C THR A 16 -29.42 -5.05 6.06
N THR A 17 -29.36 -3.72 5.93
CA THR A 17 -30.39 -2.93 5.20
C THR A 17 -30.40 -3.25 3.70
N ILE A 18 -29.23 -3.52 3.10
CA ILE A 18 -29.14 -3.91 1.69
C ILE A 18 -29.65 -5.34 1.48
N ILE A 19 -29.35 -6.25 2.41
CA ILE A 19 -29.87 -7.63 2.40
C ILE A 19 -31.40 -7.62 2.48
N ASP A 20 -31.99 -6.85 3.40
CA ASP A 20 -33.44 -6.77 3.60
C ASP A 20 -34.18 -6.13 2.41
N LYS A 21 -33.58 -5.10 1.78
CA LYS A 21 -34.21 -4.38 0.67
C LYS A 21 -34.15 -5.12 -0.67
N LYS A 22 -33.12 -5.96 -0.88
CA LYS A 22 -32.87 -6.57 -2.19
C LYS A 22 -33.26 -8.05 -2.28
N PHE A 23 -33.46 -8.75 -1.15
CA PHE A 23 -33.83 -10.17 -1.12
C PHE A 23 -35.01 -10.49 -0.18
N PRO A 24 -36.23 -10.02 -0.48
CA PRO A 24 -37.42 -10.31 0.35
C PRO A 24 -37.84 -11.80 0.34
N ASN A 25 -37.47 -12.60 -0.68
CA ASN A 25 -37.82 -14.03 -0.81
C ASN A 25 -36.63 -14.89 -1.31
N ALA A 26 -35.46 -14.80 -0.68
CA ALA A 26 -34.34 -15.69 -0.97
C ALA A 26 -34.31 -16.87 0.02
N THR A 27 -34.22 -18.09 -0.51
CA THR A 27 -34.11 -19.39 0.17
C THR A 27 -33.12 -19.31 1.35
N GLU A 28 -33.44 -19.94 2.50
CA GLU A 28 -32.63 -19.84 3.74
C GLU A 28 -31.12 -20.08 3.53
N VAL A 29 -30.75 -20.89 2.53
CA VAL A 29 -29.37 -21.20 2.14
C VAL A 29 -28.62 -19.98 1.57
N GLU A 30 -29.27 -19.09 0.83
CA GLU A 30 -28.63 -17.88 0.28
C GLU A 30 -28.43 -16.82 1.36
N LYS A 31 -29.36 -16.72 2.33
CA LYS A 31 -29.20 -15.85 3.51
C LYS A 31 -28.03 -16.28 4.38
N VAL A 32 -27.83 -17.59 4.58
CA VAL A 32 -26.67 -18.11 5.32
C VAL A 32 -25.36 -17.85 4.58
N LYS A 33 -25.32 -18.01 3.25
CA LYS A 33 -24.13 -17.68 2.44
C LYS A 33 -23.82 -16.18 2.45
N LEU A 34 -24.83 -15.32 2.36
CA LEU A 34 -24.66 -13.87 2.46
C LEU A 34 -24.19 -13.44 3.86
N ALA A 35 -24.73 -14.04 4.92
CA ALA A 35 -24.28 -13.79 6.29
C ALA A 35 -22.83 -14.25 6.51
N ALA A 36 -22.43 -15.39 5.95
CA ALA A 36 -21.05 -15.88 5.99
C ALA A 36 -20.09 -14.94 5.24
N LEU A 37 -20.46 -14.49 4.03
CA LEU A 37 -19.67 -13.55 3.24
C LEU A 37 -19.57 -12.17 3.92
N ALA A 38 -20.66 -11.69 4.53
CA ALA A 38 -20.64 -10.46 5.31
C ALA A 38 -19.72 -10.58 6.55
N ALA A 39 -19.71 -11.73 7.22
CA ALA A 39 -18.80 -11.98 8.34
C ALA A 39 -17.33 -12.06 7.89
N GLU A 40 -17.04 -12.67 6.74
CA GLU A 40 -15.69 -12.69 6.14
C GLU A 40 -15.22 -11.29 5.78
N MET A 41 -16.04 -10.51 5.07
CA MET A 41 -15.73 -9.12 4.73
C MET A 41 -15.50 -8.26 6.00
N GLN A 42 -16.26 -8.52 7.07
CA GLN A 42 -16.11 -7.80 8.32
C GLN A 42 -14.80 -8.16 9.05
N ASN A 43 -14.39 -9.42 9.00
CA ASN A 43 -13.08 -9.86 9.53
C ASN A 43 -11.92 -9.22 8.75
N GLU A 44 -11.97 -9.24 7.42
CA GLU A 44 -10.96 -8.61 6.57
C GLU A 44 -10.88 -7.09 6.80
N PHE A 45 -12.04 -6.44 6.91
CA PHE A 45 -12.11 -5.02 7.20
C PHE A 45 -11.50 -4.68 8.57
N ASN A 46 -11.76 -5.50 9.59
CA ASN A 46 -11.21 -5.30 10.92
C ASN A 46 -9.68 -5.50 10.96
N LEU A 47 -9.17 -6.48 10.21
CA LEU A 47 -7.72 -6.68 10.02
C LEU A 47 -7.07 -5.50 9.31
N ALA A 48 -7.68 -5.00 8.23
CA ALA A 48 -7.19 -3.84 7.50
C ALA A 48 -7.17 -2.57 8.38
N LEU A 49 -8.21 -2.37 9.19
CA LEU A 49 -8.27 -1.27 10.15
C LEU A 49 -7.18 -1.37 11.23
N GLY A 50 -6.94 -2.57 11.77
CA GLY A 50 -5.87 -2.81 12.73
C GLY A 50 -4.49 -2.46 12.15
N GLN A 51 -4.23 -2.84 10.90
CA GLN A 51 -2.99 -2.46 10.21
C GLN A 51 -2.88 -0.95 9.99
N ILE A 52 -3.97 -0.26 9.61
CA ILE A 52 -3.98 1.20 9.44
C ILE A 52 -3.69 1.91 10.76
N GLU A 53 -4.25 1.41 11.86
CA GLU A 53 -4.06 1.99 13.18
C GLU A 53 -2.61 1.82 13.66
N ILE A 54 -2.05 0.61 13.52
CA ILE A 54 -0.63 0.36 13.79
C ILE A 54 0.25 1.28 12.94
N ASN A 55 0.01 1.34 11.63
CA ASN A 55 0.78 2.20 10.72
C ASN A 55 0.69 3.68 11.11
N LYS A 56 -0.48 4.14 11.59
CA LYS A 56 -0.69 5.52 12.03
C LYS A 56 0.04 5.81 13.35
N ILE A 57 0.02 4.87 14.29
CA ILE A 57 0.76 4.96 15.55
C ILE A 57 2.27 4.94 15.29
N GLU A 58 2.74 4.03 14.42
CA GLU A 58 4.14 3.95 13.98
C GLU A 58 4.59 5.23 13.28
N ALA A 59 3.77 5.77 12.38
CA ALA A 59 4.04 7.03 11.69
C ALA A 59 4.03 8.24 12.62
N SER A 60 3.23 8.21 13.70
CA SER A 60 3.16 9.27 14.71
C SER A 60 4.23 9.13 15.80
N ASN A 61 5.04 8.06 15.77
CA ASN A 61 6.06 7.81 16.77
C ASN A 61 7.20 8.85 16.62
N PRO A 62 7.61 9.51 17.72
CA PRO A 62 8.68 10.51 17.68
C PRO A 62 10.05 9.95 17.30
N SER A 63 10.25 8.63 17.39
CA SER A 63 11.49 7.97 16.95
C SER A 63 11.58 7.90 15.43
N VAL A 64 12.57 8.58 14.85
CA VAL A 64 12.89 8.57 13.40
C VAL A 64 13.16 7.16 12.87
N PHE A 65 13.63 6.24 13.72
CA PHE A 65 13.83 4.84 13.32
C PHE A 65 12.52 4.06 13.17
N VAL A 66 11.45 4.46 13.88
CA VAL A 66 10.14 3.79 13.85
C VAL A 66 9.21 4.42 12.82
N SER A 67 9.15 5.75 12.74
CA SER A 67 8.31 6.47 11.77
C SER A 67 8.99 6.63 10.40
N GLY A 68 10.32 6.64 10.37
CA GLY A 68 11.11 7.00 9.19
C GLY A 68 11.59 5.82 8.34
N TRP A 69 11.47 4.56 8.77
CA TRP A 69 12.02 3.44 8.00
C TRP A 69 11.35 3.27 6.63
N ARG A 70 10.03 3.48 6.52
CA ARG A 70 9.30 3.39 5.24
C ARG A 70 9.75 4.47 4.24
N PRO A 71 9.82 5.77 4.62
CA PRO A 71 10.45 6.77 3.77
C PRO A 71 11.95 6.51 3.51
N ALA A 72 12.72 6.05 4.50
CA ALA A 72 14.16 5.88 4.38
C ALA A 72 14.55 4.91 3.25
N VAL A 73 13.81 3.81 3.07
CA VAL A 73 14.05 2.89 1.95
C VAL A 73 13.90 3.60 0.60
N GLY A 74 12.88 4.46 0.46
CA GLY A 74 12.68 5.28 -0.72
C GLY A 74 13.80 6.30 -0.93
N TRP A 75 14.21 7.00 0.13
CA TRP A 75 15.30 7.97 0.06
C TRP A 75 16.63 7.35 -0.31
N VAL A 76 16.98 6.18 0.25
CA VAL A 76 18.20 5.45 -0.09
C VAL A 76 18.21 5.05 -1.57
N CYS A 77 17.07 4.59 -2.09
CA CYS A 77 16.93 4.28 -3.50
C CYS A 77 17.09 5.52 -4.39
N VAL A 78 16.48 6.65 -4.03
CA VAL A 78 16.60 7.91 -4.78
C VAL A 78 18.03 8.45 -4.74
N ILE A 79 18.70 8.41 -3.59
CA ILE A 79 20.10 8.82 -3.43
C ILE A 79 21.02 7.90 -4.24
N GLY A 80 20.76 6.58 -4.23
CA GLY A 80 21.49 5.60 -5.04
C GLY A 80 21.36 5.89 -6.54
N LEU A 81 20.15 6.14 -7.02
CA LEU A 81 19.92 6.53 -8.42
C LEU A 81 20.56 7.88 -8.76
N LEU A 82 20.46 8.88 -7.88
CA LEU A 82 21.11 10.19 -8.06
C LEU A 82 22.63 10.03 -8.18
N TYR A 83 23.23 9.16 -7.37
CA TYR A 83 24.64 8.86 -7.48
C TYR A 83 24.96 8.19 -8.81
N SER A 84 24.29 7.08 -9.15
CA SER A 84 24.60 6.32 -10.36
C SER A 84 24.36 7.09 -11.67
N PHE A 85 23.29 7.89 -11.75
CA PHE A 85 22.92 8.55 -13.00
C PHE A 85 23.45 9.98 -13.15
N LEU A 86 23.68 10.71 -12.05
CA LEU A 86 24.04 12.12 -12.10
C LEU A 86 25.43 12.38 -11.51
N LEU A 87 25.67 11.99 -10.25
CA LEU A 87 26.93 12.33 -9.58
C LEU A 87 28.11 11.53 -10.16
N GLN A 88 27.94 10.24 -10.44
CA GLN A 88 28.98 9.38 -10.97
C GLN A 88 29.56 9.91 -12.30
N PRO A 89 28.77 10.20 -13.36
CA PRO A 89 29.34 10.71 -14.61
C PRO A 89 29.99 12.08 -14.45
N ILE A 90 29.44 12.96 -13.61
CA ILE A 90 30.03 14.28 -13.31
C ILE A 90 31.37 14.12 -12.58
N LEU A 91 31.42 13.25 -11.56
CA LEU A 91 32.63 12.99 -10.79
C LEU A 91 33.68 12.22 -11.60
N ALA A 92 33.28 11.32 -12.49
CA ALA A 92 34.18 10.64 -13.42
C ALA A 92 34.76 11.63 -14.45
N TRP A 93 33.97 12.60 -14.93
CA TRP A 93 34.48 13.68 -15.77
C TRP A 93 35.40 14.64 -15.00
N ALA A 94 35.06 14.98 -13.75
CA ALA A 94 35.93 15.79 -12.90
C ALA A 94 37.25 15.04 -12.58
N SER A 95 37.20 13.72 -12.40
CA SER A 95 38.38 12.92 -12.07
C SER A 95 39.37 12.84 -13.24
N THR A 96 38.91 12.84 -14.48
CA THR A 96 39.80 12.91 -15.66
C THR A 96 40.51 14.26 -15.78
N ILE A 97 39.90 15.35 -15.29
CA ILE A 97 40.51 16.69 -15.28
C ILE A 97 41.54 16.82 -14.15
N VAL A 98 41.24 16.28 -12.97
CA VAL A 98 42.09 16.39 -11.76
C VAL A 98 43.17 15.30 -11.70
N GLY A 99 43.08 14.26 -12.53
CA GLY A 99 44.05 13.15 -12.57
C GLY A 99 43.93 12.19 -11.38
N VAL A 100 42.78 12.17 -10.70
CA VAL A 100 42.44 11.21 -9.64
C VAL A 100 41.66 10.05 -10.22
N ASN A 101 41.72 8.90 -9.53
CA ASN A 101 40.93 7.72 -9.95
C ASN A 101 39.43 8.01 -9.88
N ALA A 102 38.71 7.52 -10.88
CA ALA A 102 37.26 7.70 -10.96
C ALA A 102 36.54 7.04 -9.75
N PRO A 103 35.42 7.61 -9.29
CA PRO A 103 34.65 7.02 -8.21
C PRO A 103 34.15 5.61 -8.56
N PRO A 104 34.00 4.71 -7.57
CA PRO A 104 33.50 3.36 -7.80
C PRO A 104 32.09 3.38 -8.39
N ILE A 105 31.86 2.46 -9.32
CA ILE A 105 30.58 2.25 -9.97
C ILE A 105 29.67 1.48 -9.02
N LEU A 106 28.52 2.05 -8.68
CA LEU A 106 27.46 1.29 -8.03
C LEU A 106 26.79 0.39 -9.07
N GLU A 107 26.53 -0.86 -8.70
CA GLU A 107 25.72 -1.77 -9.50
C GLU A 107 24.28 -1.23 -9.53
N SER A 108 23.90 -0.64 -10.66
CA SER A 108 22.64 0.07 -10.83
C SER A 108 21.47 -0.88 -11.09
N GLY A 109 21.72 -2.12 -11.50
CA GLY A 109 20.69 -3.14 -11.73
C GLY A 109 19.93 -3.52 -10.46
N VAL A 110 20.62 -3.66 -9.33
CA VAL A 110 20.04 -3.95 -8.02
C VAL A 110 19.21 -2.76 -7.54
N ILE A 111 19.70 -1.53 -7.70
CA ILE A 111 18.97 -0.31 -7.28
C ILE A 111 17.70 -0.12 -8.11
N ILE A 112 17.80 -0.27 -9.43
CA ILE A 112 16.64 -0.20 -10.34
C ILE A 112 15.66 -1.34 -10.07
N GLY A 113 16.16 -2.55 -9.79
CA GLY A 113 15.35 -3.70 -9.39
C GLY A 113 14.52 -3.39 -8.14
N LEU A 114 15.16 -2.92 -7.07
CA LEU A 114 14.50 -2.56 -5.82
C LEU A 114 13.44 -1.45 -6.00
N VAL A 115 13.77 -0.40 -6.76
CA VAL A 115 12.84 0.70 -7.07
C VAL A 115 11.65 0.20 -7.88
N THR A 116 11.89 -0.65 -8.87
CA THR A 116 10.84 -1.22 -9.73
C THR A 116 9.93 -2.15 -8.94
N THR A 117 10.46 -2.94 -8.00
CA THR A 117 9.64 -3.76 -7.10
C THR A 117 8.76 -2.89 -6.20
N LEU A 118 9.32 -1.83 -5.61
CA LEU A 118 8.58 -0.88 -4.77
C LEU A 118 7.47 -0.16 -5.55
N LEU A 119 7.80 0.42 -6.71
CA LEU A 119 6.83 1.12 -7.56
C LEU A 119 5.80 0.16 -8.17
N GLY A 120 6.23 -1.04 -8.57
CA GLY A 120 5.37 -2.06 -9.18
C GLY A 120 4.21 -2.46 -8.28
N THR A 121 4.44 -2.62 -6.97
CA THR A 121 3.36 -2.91 -6.01
C THR A 121 2.37 -1.74 -5.86
N GLY A 122 2.85 -0.49 -5.98
CA GLY A 122 1.99 0.69 -5.99
C GLY A 122 1.15 0.82 -7.27
N VAL A 123 1.72 0.43 -8.41
CA VAL A 123 1.03 0.40 -9.71
C VAL A 123 -0.06 -0.67 -9.71
N MET A 124 0.20 -1.88 -9.20
CA MET A 124 -0.83 -2.94 -9.11
C MET A 124 -2.08 -2.45 -8.36
N ARG A 125 -1.90 -1.83 -7.20
CA ARG A 125 -3.02 -1.27 -6.41
C ARG A 125 -3.73 -0.10 -7.10
N SER A 126 -2.99 0.72 -7.83
CA SER A 126 -3.56 1.82 -8.60
C SER A 126 -4.34 1.32 -9.82
N TYR A 127 -3.85 0.24 -10.44
CA TYR A 127 -4.49 -0.44 -11.56
C TYR A 127 -5.78 -1.14 -11.12
N ASP A 128 -5.78 -1.83 -9.98
CA ASP A 128 -6.98 -2.45 -9.42
C ASP A 128 -8.09 -1.41 -9.18
N LYS A 129 -7.71 -0.22 -8.69
CA LYS A 129 -8.63 0.91 -8.51
C LYS A 129 -9.12 1.49 -9.84
N ALA A 130 -8.24 1.61 -10.84
CA ALA A 130 -8.62 2.10 -12.17
C ALA A 130 -9.57 1.14 -12.89
N GLN A 131 -9.42 -0.17 -12.69
CA GLN A 131 -10.29 -1.22 -13.23
C GLN A 131 -11.57 -1.44 -12.41
N GLY A 132 -11.73 -0.76 -11.27
CA GLY A 132 -12.89 -0.93 -10.39
C GLY A 132 -12.96 -2.30 -9.71
N VAL A 133 -11.88 -3.08 -9.74
CA VAL A 133 -11.73 -4.39 -9.06
C VAL A 133 -11.09 -4.25 -7.68
N ASP A 134 -10.78 -3.02 -7.25
CA ASP A 134 -10.55 -2.70 -5.83
C ASP A 134 -11.67 -3.33 -5.01
N THR A 135 -11.38 -3.96 -3.88
CA THR A 135 -12.31 -4.76 -3.06
C THR A 135 -13.61 -4.00 -2.71
N LYS A 136 -13.61 -2.67 -2.82
CA LYS A 136 -14.78 -1.78 -2.70
C LYS A 136 -15.80 -1.90 -3.85
N GLY A 137 -15.42 -2.42 -5.01
CA GLY A 137 -16.20 -2.50 -6.24
C GLY A 137 -16.76 -3.89 -6.57
N VAL A 138 -16.35 -4.95 -5.84
CA VAL A 138 -16.90 -6.30 -5.98
C VAL A 138 -18.25 -6.39 -5.27
N SER A 139 -19.20 -5.57 -5.70
CA SER A 139 -20.62 -5.75 -5.43
C SER A 139 -21.10 -6.91 -6.30
N LEU A 140 -21.46 -8.00 -5.64
CA LEU A 140 -22.20 -9.17 -6.15
C LEU A 140 -22.92 -8.89 -7.48
N LYS A 141 -22.40 -9.46 -8.57
CA LYS A 141 -23.16 -9.73 -9.79
C LYS A 141 -23.84 -11.08 -9.66
#